data_AF-A0A2N2U0J8-F1
#
_entry.id   AF-A0A2N2U0J8-F1
#
_cell.length_a   1.000
_cell.length_b   1.000
_cell.length_c   1.000
_cell.angle_alpha   90.00
_cell.angle_beta   90.00
_cell.angle_gamma   90.00
#
_symmetry.space_group_name_H-M   'P 1'
#
loop_
_entity.id
_entity.type
_entity.pdbx_description
1 polymer ?
#
loop_
_entity_poly.entity_id
_entity_poly.type
_entity_poly.pdbx_seq_one_letter_code
_entity_poly.pdbx_strand_id
1 'polypeptide(L)'
;MTQPLAGRTVLVTRPPRQAVALAQAIRAAGGEAFVFPALEVEALPLDALNEPLARLAEADIAIFISPNAAQFGMAAIRAGGTLPEAVEVCAVGPGTARALQAQGVGGVITPDGQDSEALLALPQLNAVAGKRVVIVRGVGGRARLA
;
A
#
# COMPACT_ATOMS: atom_id res chain seq x y z
N MET A 1 -32.59 -10.36 -15.32
CA MET A 1 -31.88 -9.93 -14.10
C MET A 1 -31.62 -8.44 -14.23
N THR A 2 -32.03 -7.63 -13.24
CA THR A 2 -31.75 -6.19 -13.22
C THR A 2 -30.28 -5.97 -12.87
N GLN A 3 -29.55 -5.22 -13.69
CA GLN A 3 -28.16 -4.87 -13.40
C GLN A 3 -28.11 -3.88 -12.22
N PRO A 4 -27.21 -4.05 -11.23
CA PRO A 4 -27.26 -3.31 -9.97
C PRO A 4 -27.17 -1.78 -10.08
N LEU A 5 -26.54 -1.27 -11.15
CA LEU A 5 -26.31 0.16 -11.36
C LEU A 5 -27.08 0.72 -12.57
N ALA A 6 -28.06 -0.01 -13.09
CA ALA A 6 -28.85 0.42 -14.26
C ALA A 6 -29.42 1.84 -14.08
N GLY A 7 -29.17 2.72 -15.06
CA GLY A 7 -29.64 4.11 -15.06
C GLY A 7 -28.94 5.03 -14.06
N ARG A 8 -27.85 4.60 -13.42
CA ARG A 8 -27.05 5.43 -12.51
C ARG A 8 -25.76 5.88 -13.18
N THR A 9 -25.39 7.14 -12.91
CA THR A 9 -24.06 7.68 -13.21
C THR A 9 -23.28 7.81 -11.90
N VAL A 10 -22.06 7.27 -11.88
CA VAL A 10 -21.17 7.29 -10.72
C VAL A 10 -19.96 8.18 -11.02
N LEU A 11 -19.77 9.21 -10.20
CA LEU A 11 -18.57 10.05 -10.21
C LEU A 11 -17.39 9.28 -9.59
N VAL A 12 -16.33 9.07 -10.35
CA VAL A 12 -15.12 8.36 -9.91
C VAL A 12 -13.99 9.36 -9.69
N THR A 13 -13.68 9.62 -8.42
CA THR A 13 -12.65 10.61 -7.99
C THR A 13 -11.29 10.00 -7.62
N ARG A 14 -11.13 8.68 -7.80
CA ARG A 14 -9.89 7.97 -7.47
C ARG A 14 -8.73 8.40 -8.38
N PRO A 15 -7.47 8.19 -7.94
CA PRO A 15 -6.30 8.42 -8.79
C PRO A 15 -6.40 7.67 -10.12
N PRO A 16 -5.83 8.20 -11.22
CA PRO A 16 -6.08 7.72 -12.58
C PRO A 16 -5.91 6.20 -12.75
N ARG A 17 -4.83 5.64 -12.22
CA ARG A 17 -4.55 4.18 -12.30
C ARG A 17 -5.61 3.33 -11.60
N GLN A 18 -6.18 3.80 -10.50
CA GLN A 18 -7.20 3.09 -9.74
C GLN A 18 -8.61 3.34 -10.30
N ALA A 19 -8.81 4.45 -11.00
CA ALA A 19 -10.09 4.80 -11.60
C ALA A 19 -10.49 3.85 -12.75
N VAL A 20 -9.52 3.33 -13.50
CA VAL A 20 -9.79 2.45 -14.66
C VAL A 20 -10.53 1.17 -14.26
N ALA A 21 -9.98 0.41 -13.30
CA ALA A 21 -10.58 -0.84 -12.85
C ALA A 21 -11.97 -0.63 -12.22
N LEU A 22 -12.14 0.46 -11.46
CA LEU A 22 -13.42 0.81 -10.86
C LEU A 22 -14.46 1.22 -11.91
N ALA A 23 -14.06 2.03 -12.90
CA ALA A 23 -14.94 2.42 -14.00
C ALA A 23 -15.39 1.22 -14.83
N GLN A 24 -14.50 0.26 -15.07
CA GLN A 24 -14.84 -1.01 -15.74
C GLN A 24 -15.86 -1.82 -14.91
N ALA A 25 -15.66 -1.94 -13.60
CA ALA A 25 -16.59 -2.63 -12.71
C ALA A 25 -17.98 -1.95 -12.67
N ILE A 26 -18.03 -0.62 -12.66
CA ILE A 26 -19.29 0.15 -12.71
C ILE A 26 -20.05 -0.13 -14.00
N ARG A 27 -19.37 -0.08 -15.15
CA ARG A 27 -19.96 -0.37 -16.47
C ARG A 27 -20.44 -1.81 -16.57
N ALA A 28 -19.66 -2.77 -16.07
CA ALA A 28 -20.05 -4.18 -16.02
C ALA A 28 -21.31 -4.41 -15.16
N ALA A 29 -21.53 -3.57 -14.15
CA ALA A 29 -22.73 -3.57 -13.31
C ALA A 29 -23.90 -2.74 -13.87
N GLY A 30 -23.80 -2.24 -15.12
CA GLY A 30 -24.87 -1.54 -15.83
C GLY A 30 -24.96 -0.04 -15.61
N GLY A 31 -23.99 0.57 -14.94
CA GLY A 31 -23.93 2.00 -14.69
C GLY A 31 -23.00 2.75 -15.64
N GLU A 32 -23.12 4.07 -15.65
CA GLU A 32 -22.17 4.97 -16.30
C GLU A 32 -21.09 5.44 -15.31
N ALA A 33 -19.84 5.48 -15.77
CA ALA A 33 -18.71 5.94 -14.96
C ALA A 33 -18.19 7.28 -15.50
N PHE A 34 -18.41 8.35 -14.74
CA PHE A 34 -17.85 9.67 -15.01
C PHE A 34 -16.52 9.80 -14.26
N VAL A 35 -15.41 9.65 -14.98
CA VAL A 35 -14.07 9.63 -14.39
C VAL A 35 -13.54 11.06 -14.27
N PHE A 36 -13.33 11.50 -13.03
CA PHE A 36 -12.82 12.83 -12.70
C PHE A 36 -11.85 12.71 -11.51
N PRO A 37 -10.58 12.33 -11.75
CA PRO A 37 -9.60 12.14 -10.68
C PRO A 37 -9.42 13.44 -9.88
N ALA A 38 -9.58 13.36 -8.56
CA ALA A 38 -9.43 14.52 -7.66
C ALA A 38 -8.09 14.53 -6.90
N LEU A 39 -7.29 13.47 -7.07
CA LEU A 39 -6.04 13.23 -6.36
C LEU A 39 -5.06 12.51 -7.29
N GLU A 40 -3.79 12.84 -7.13
CA GLU A 40 -2.66 12.14 -7.76
C GLU A 40 -1.72 11.59 -6.68
N VAL A 41 -1.03 10.50 -7.02
CA VAL A 41 -0.04 9.89 -6.13
C VAL A 41 1.25 9.76 -6.92
N GLU A 42 2.25 10.49 -6.45
CA GLU A 42 3.55 10.60 -7.09
C GLU A 42 4.65 10.04 -6.19
N ALA A 43 5.77 9.68 -6.80
CA ALA A 43 6.94 9.28 -6.04
C ALA A 43 7.60 10.51 -5.41
N LEU A 44 8.16 10.35 -4.22
CA LEU A 44 9.07 11.35 -3.70
C LEU A 44 10.39 11.34 -4.48
N PRO A 45 11.07 12.48 -4.58
CA PRO A 45 12.46 12.54 -5.02
C PRO A 45 13.33 11.56 -4.23
N LEU A 46 14.23 10.84 -4.89
CA LEU A 46 15.04 9.78 -4.26
C LEU A 46 15.99 10.32 -3.17
N ASP A 47 16.50 11.54 -3.36
CA ASP A 47 17.33 12.24 -2.38
C ASP A 47 16.62 12.49 -1.04
N ALA A 48 15.30 12.72 -1.09
CA ALA A 48 14.47 12.82 0.12
C ALA A 48 14.32 11.48 0.87
N LEU A 49 14.73 10.36 0.27
CA LEU A 49 14.63 9.01 0.84
C LEU A 49 15.98 8.44 1.29
N ASN A 50 17.09 9.17 1.15
CA ASN A 50 18.43 8.67 1.50
C ASN A 50 18.53 8.17 2.95
N GLU A 51 18.12 8.99 3.93
CA GLU A 51 18.16 8.61 5.35
C GLU A 51 17.17 7.46 5.68
N PRO A 52 15.89 7.51 5.27
CA PRO A 52 14.97 6.38 5.45
C PRO A 52 15.48 5.06 4.85
N LEU A 53 16.11 5.10 3.67
CA LEU A 53 16.67 3.91 3.02
C LEU A 53 17.88 3.37 3.77
N ALA A 54 18.76 4.24 4.28
CA ALA A 54 19.86 3.82 5.14
C ALA A 54 19.34 3.13 6.42
N ARG A 55 18.29 3.68 7.04
CA ARG A 55 17.66 3.07 8.23
C ARG A 55 16.93 1.76 7.94
N LEU A 56 16.44 1.56 6.71
CA LEU A 56 15.82 0.31 6.29
C LEU A 56 16.82 -0.85 6.26
N ALA A 57 18.09 -0.58 5.92
CA ALA A 57 19.15 -1.60 5.94
C ALA A 57 19.34 -2.24 7.34
N GLU A 58 18.91 -1.52 8.36
CA GLU A 58 18.98 -1.87 9.76
C GLU A 58 17.64 -2.36 10.34
N ALA A 59 16.54 -2.30 9.57
CA ALA A 59 15.22 -2.63 10.10
C ALA A 59 15.08 -4.13 10.42
N ASP A 60 14.37 -4.44 11.50
CA ASP A 60 13.90 -5.79 11.80
C ASP A 60 12.55 -6.05 11.10
N ILE A 61 11.73 -5.00 10.96
CA ILE A 61 10.38 -5.08 10.40
C ILE A 61 10.14 -3.91 9.44
N ALA A 62 9.60 -4.18 8.25
CA ALA A 62 9.12 -3.20 7.30
C ALA A 62 7.61 -3.34 7.08
N ILE A 63 6.85 -2.29 7.42
CA ILE A 63 5.40 -2.26 7.30
C ILE A 63 5.00 -1.42 6.10
N PHE A 64 4.30 -2.03 5.14
CA PHE A 64 3.72 -1.34 3.99
C PHE A 64 2.21 -1.12 4.19
N ILE A 65 1.79 0.15 4.20
CA ILE A 65 0.41 0.50 4.57
C ILE A 65 -0.55 0.65 3.39
N SER A 66 -0.09 0.50 2.15
CA SER A 66 -0.96 0.59 0.96
C SER A 66 -0.29 -0.01 -0.28
N PRO A 67 -1.06 -0.34 -1.33
CA PRO A 67 -0.51 -0.75 -2.62
C PRO A 67 0.41 0.30 -3.24
N ASN A 68 0.12 1.59 -3.04
CA ASN A 68 0.98 2.68 -3.51
C ASN A 68 2.31 2.70 -2.75
N ALA A 69 2.28 2.51 -1.42
CA ALA A 69 3.49 2.40 -0.62
C ALA A 69 4.35 1.20 -1.04
N ALA A 70 3.74 0.07 -1.35
CA ALA A 70 4.44 -1.09 -1.91
C ALA A 70 5.09 -0.75 -3.26
N GLN A 71 4.35 -0.13 -4.17
CA GLN A 71 4.85 0.20 -5.51
C GLN A 71 5.99 1.22 -5.47
N PHE A 72 5.77 2.40 -4.87
CA PHE A 72 6.76 3.47 -4.84
C PHE A 72 7.90 3.16 -3.87
N GLY A 73 7.60 2.55 -2.72
CA GLY A 73 8.60 2.16 -1.74
C GLY A 73 9.57 1.11 -2.29
N MET A 74 9.07 0.03 -2.89
CA MET A 74 9.97 -0.97 -3.48
C MET A 74 10.78 -0.44 -4.67
N ALA A 75 10.23 0.50 -5.44
CA ALA A 75 10.99 1.18 -6.48
C ALA A 75 12.15 1.99 -5.89
N ALA A 76 11.91 2.77 -4.84
CA ALA A 76 12.95 3.52 -4.15
C ALA A 76 13.99 2.60 -3.48
N ILE A 77 13.54 1.53 -2.82
CA ILE A 77 14.42 0.53 -2.18
C ILE A 77 15.37 -0.09 -3.20
N ARG A 78 14.87 -0.47 -4.38
CA ARG A 78 15.72 -1.01 -5.46
C ARG A 78 16.68 0.01 -6.06
N ALA A 79 16.28 1.29 -6.08
CA ALA A 79 17.16 2.35 -6.56
C ALA A 79 18.31 2.64 -5.57
N GLY A 80 18.06 2.49 -4.27
CA GLY A 80 19.05 2.68 -3.21
C GLY A 80 19.79 1.43 -2.75
N GLY A 81 19.42 0.25 -3.24
CA GLY A 81 19.98 -1.04 -2.81
C GLY A 81 18.98 -2.19 -2.97
N THR A 82 18.81 -2.99 -1.92
CA THR A 82 17.83 -4.08 -1.87
C THR A 82 17.11 -4.09 -0.52
N LEU A 83 15.93 -4.69 -0.48
CA LEU A 83 15.28 -5.00 0.79
C LEU A 83 16.07 -6.15 1.44
N PRO A 84 16.62 -5.97 2.66
CA PRO A 84 17.36 -7.05 3.30
C PRO A 84 16.49 -8.29 3.53
N GLU A 85 17.02 -9.48 3.23
CA GLU A 85 16.28 -10.75 3.35
C GLU A 85 15.84 -11.05 4.79
N ALA A 86 16.57 -10.54 5.78
CA ALA A 86 16.27 -10.73 7.20
C ALA A 86 15.10 -9.87 7.71
N VAL A 87 14.65 -8.87 6.94
CA VAL A 87 13.58 -7.96 7.35
C VAL A 87 12.23 -8.67 7.23
N GLU A 88 11.47 -8.71 8.32
CA GLU A 88 10.08 -9.18 8.28
C GLU A 88 9.19 -8.15 7.57
N VAL A 89 8.51 -8.56 6.50
CA VAL A 89 7.66 -7.65 5.72
C VAL A 89 6.19 -7.84 6.08
N CYS A 90 5.58 -6.78 6.59
CA CYS A 90 4.15 -6.74 6.91
C CYS A 90 3.39 -5.86 5.93
N ALA A 91 2.21 -6.31 5.51
CA ALA A 91 1.26 -5.56 4.70
C ALA A 91 -0.03 -5.33 5.49
N VAL A 92 -0.58 -4.11 5.45
CA VAL A 92 -1.85 -3.81 6.15
C VAL A 92 -3.05 -4.60 5.62
N GLY A 93 -2.96 -5.14 4.41
CA GLY A 93 -4.05 -5.88 3.80
C GLY A 93 -3.68 -6.55 2.48
N PRO A 94 -4.59 -7.37 1.92
CA PRO A 94 -4.31 -8.27 0.80
C PRO A 94 -4.04 -7.53 -0.53
N GLY A 95 -4.53 -6.30 -0.69
CA GLY A 95 -4.18 -5.47 -1.84
C GLY A 95 -2.70 -5.06 -1.83
N THR A 96 -2.19 -4.71 -0.64
CA THR A 96 -0.79 -4.34 -0.44
C THR A 96 0.12 -5.56 -0.56
N ALA A 97 -0.29 -6.69 0.01
CA ALA A 97 0.45 -7.96 -0.10
C ALA A 97 0.61 -8.40 -1.56
N ARG A 98 -0.46 -8.34 -2.36
CA ARG A 98 -0.40 -8.63 -3.80
C ARG A 98 0.53 -7.67 -4.55
N ALA A 99 0.51 -6.39 -4.20
CA ALA A 99 1.40 -5.41 -4.81
C ALA A 99 2.88 -5.72 -4.50
N LEU A 100 3.21 -6.14 -3.27
CA LEU A 100 4.56 -6.56 -2.87
C LEU A 100 5.00 -7.86 -3.57
N GLN A 101 4.13 -8.86 -3.65
CA GLN A 101 4.39 -10.12 -4.36
C GLN A 101 4.67 -9.88 -5.85
N ALA A 102 3.91 -8.99 -6.50
CA ALA A 102 4.16 -8.60 -7.89
C ALA A 102 5.51 -7.88 -8.09
N GLN A 103 6.15 -7.44 -7.00
CA GLN A 103 7.48 -6.83 -6.99
C GLN A 103 8.59 -7.81 -6.57
N GLY A 104 8.26 -9.11 -6.42
CA GLY A 104 9.20 -10.16 -6.04
C GLY A 104 9.40 -10.33 -4.53
N VAL A 105 8.61 -9.65 -3.69
CA VAL A 105 8.72 -9.78 -2.23
C VAL A 105 7.88 -10.97 -1.76
N GLY A 106 8.58 -12.04 -1.35
CA GLY A 106 7.98 -13.23 -0.74
C GLY A 106 7.72 -13.05 0.76
N GLY A 107 7.03 -14.03 1.38
CA GLY A 107 6.89 -14.10 2.84
C GLY A 107 6.11 -12.95 3.49
N VAL A 108 5.32 -12.19 2.73
CA VAL A 108 4.60 -11.03 3.24
C VAL A 108 3.54 -11.43 4.26
N ILE A 109 3.69 -10.96 5.49
CA ILE A 109 2.77 -11.18 6.60
C ILE A 109 1.59 -10.21 6.45
N THR A 110 0.37 -10.73 6.49
CA THR A 110 -0.86 -9.94 6.34
C THR A 110 -1.87 -10.38 7.40
N PRO A 111 -2.56 -9.46 8.08
CA PRO A 111 -3.62 -9.83 9.01
C PRO A 111 -4.90 -10.25 8.26
N ASP A 112 -5.85 -10.86 8.97
CA ASP A 112 -7.16 -11.19 8.41
C ASP A 112 -8.05 -9.94 8.18
N GLY A 113 -7.71 -8.81 8.82
CA GLY A 113 -8.35 -7.50 8.62
C GLY A 113 -7.60 -6.59 7.64
N GLN A 114 -8.07 -5.36 7.47
CA GLN A 114 -7.49 -4.38 6.52
C GLN A 114 -7.25 -2.99 7.15
N ASP A 115 -7.26 -2.91 8.47
CA ASP A 115 -7.05 -1.68 9.24
C ASP A 115 -5.80 -1.76 10.13
N SER A 116 -5.51 -0.66 10.84
CA SER A 116 -4.32 -0.56 11.68
C SER A 116 -4.41 -1.47 12.90
N GLU A 117 -5.62 -1.70 13.40
CA GLU A 117 -5.92 -2.54 14.55
C GLU A 117 -5.65 -4.01 14.23
N ALA A 118 -6.12 -4.50 13.08
CA ALA A 118 -5.84 -5.85 12.62
C ALA A 118 -4.34 -6.07 12.39
N LEU A 119 -3.64 -5.08 11.84
CA LEU A 119 -2.20 -5.13 11.68
C LEU A 119 -1.49 -5.22 13.04
N LEU A 120 -1.84 -4.36 14.00
CA LEU A 120 -1.23 -4.34 15.33
C LEU A 120 -1.53 -5.60 16.15
N ALA A 121 -2.58 -6.36 15.81
CA ALA A 121 -2.87 -7.65 16.42
C ALA A 121 -1.99 -8.81 15.90
N LEU A 122 -1.15 -8.57 14.89
CA LEU A 122 -0.23 -9.60 14.37
C LEU A 122 0.76 -10.03 15.47
N PRO A 123 1.01 -11.34 15.64
CA PRO A 123 1.97 -11.85 16.62
C PRO A 123 3.36 -11.20 16.52
N GLN A 124 3.80 -10.89 15.31
CA GLN A 124 5.09 -10.27 15.02
C GLN A 124 5.20 -8.83 15.56
N LEU A 125 4.07 -8.16 15.77
CA LEU A 125 3.99 -6.80 16.30
C LEU A 125 3.70 -6.74 17.81
N ASN A 126 3.44 -7.88 18.46
CA ASN A 126 3.18 -7.94 19.90
C ASN A 126 4.43 -7.72 20.77
N ALA A 127 5.63 -7.97 20.23
CA ALA A 127 6.91 -7.87 20.94
C ALA A 127 7.96 -7.11 20.12
N VAL A 128 7.74 -5.80 19.95
CA VAL A 128 8.62 -4.91 19.16
C VAL A 128 9.61 -4.12 20.02
N ALA A 129 9.63 -4.32 21.34
CA ALA A 129 10.57 -3.63 22.23
C ALA A 129 12.02 -3.94 21.80
N GLY A 130 12.80 -2.89 21.53
CA GLY A 130 14.17 -3.00 21.04
C GLY A 130 14.32 -3.28 19.54
N LYS A 131 13.21 -3.54 18.81
CA LYS A 131 13.23 -3.69 17.35
C LYS A 131 13.18 -2.35 16.62
N ARG A 132 13.84 -2.28 15.47
CA ARG A 132 13.73 -1.17 14.51
C ARG A 132 12.63 -1.48 13.52
N VAL A 133 11.53 -0.74 13.62
CA VAL A 133 10.37 -0.87 12.72
C VAL A 133 10.34 0.33 11.76
N VAL A 134 10.29 0.06 10.46
CA VAL A 134 10.14 1.07 9.41
C VAL A 134 8.74 0.98 8.82
N ILE A 135 8.08 2.13 8.65
CA ILE A 135 6.75 2.21 8.04
C ILE A 135 6.87 2.92 6.69
N VAL A 136 6.59 2.17 5.63
CA VAL A 136 6.56 2.69 4.26
C VAL A 136 5.16 3.23 3.98
N ARG A 137 5.07 4.56 3.82
CA ARG A 137 3.82 5.31 3.66
C ARG A 137 3.98 6.51 2.71
N GLY A 138 2.85 7.08 2.30
CA GLY A 138 2.84 8.40 1.67
C GLY A 138 3.08 9.51 2.70
N VAL A 139 3.38 10.71 2.19
CA VAL A 139 3.45 11.94 3.00
C VAL A 139 2.05 12.27 3.55
N GLY A 140 1.96 12.51 4.85
CA GLY A 140 0.66 12.69 5.53
C GLY A 140 -0.12 11.38 5.72
N GLY A 141 -1.23 11.41 6.47
CA GLY A 141 -2.05 10.23 6.83
C GLY A 141 -2.19 9.99 8.34
N ARG A 142 -2.93 8.94 8.74
CA ARG A 142 -3.25 8.65 10.16
C ARG A 142 -1.98 8.35 10.98
N ALA A 143 -1.85 8.96 12.15
CA ALA A 143 -0.73 8.79 13.09
C ALA A 143 -0.87 7.57 14.01
N ARG A 144 -1.93 6.75 13.88
CA ARG A 144 -2.15 5.65 14.83
C ARG A 144 -1.05 4.57 14.81
N LEU A 145 -0.33 4.46 13.70
CA LEU A 145 0.82 3.56 13.56
C LEU A 145 2.17 4.25 13.82
N ALA A 146 2.22 5.58 13.95
CA ALA A 146 3.46 6.38 14.00
C ALA A 146 3.31 7.64 14.87
#